data_AF-A0A7X9I9J1-F1
#
_entry.id   AF-A0A7X9I9J1-F1
#
_cell.length_a   1.000
_cell.length_b   1.000
_cell.length_c   1.000
_cell.angle_alpha   90.00
_cell.angle_beta   90.00
_cell.angle_gamma   90.00
#
_symmetry.space_group_name_H-M   'P 1'
#
loop_
_entity.id
_entity.type
_entity.pdbx_description
1 polymer ?
#
loop_
_entity_poly.entity_id
_entity_poly.type
_entity_poly.pdbx_seq_one_letter_code
_entity_poly.pdbx_strand_id
1 'polypeptide(L)' 'MKPQKTVLLLILSMSVHLLTAKDYNASMFGIKSNGTTLNTNSIQKGIDFISENGGGRLVFYVGRYLTGTIYLKSNVT' A
#
# COMPACT_ATOMS: atom_id res chain seq x y z
N MET A 1 -32.02 21.00 -23.93
CA MET A 1 -30.57 20.96 -23.59
C MET A 1 -29.82 20.31 -24.75
N LYS A 2 -28.75 20.93 -25.27
CA LYS A 2 -28.03 20.43 -26.46
C LYS A 2 -27.29 19.12 -26.14
N PRO A 3 -27.32 18.09 -27.01
CA PRO A 3 -26.76 16.77 -26.73
C PRO A 3 -25.26 16.79 -26.42
N GLN A 4 -24.53 17.80 -26.93
CA GLN A 4 -23.11 18.03 -26.62
C GLN A 4 -22.83 18.25 -25.12
N LYS A 5 -23.73 18.90 -24.37
CA LYS A 5 -23.55 19.11 -22.93
C LYS A 5 -23.78 17.83 -22.14
N THR A 6 -24.67 16.97 -22.62
CA THR A 6 -24.99 15.68 -21.98
C THR A 6 -23.87 14.66 -22.17
N VAL A 7 -23.25 14.62 -23.36
CA VAL A 7 -22.08 13.76 -23.64
C VAL A 7 -20.87 14.17 -22.80
N LEU A 8 -20.62 15.47 -22.65
CA LEU A 8 -19.53 15.98 -21.82
C LEU A 8 -19.73 15.62 -20.33
N LEU A 9 -20.97 15.60 -19.84
CA LEU A 9 -21.30 15.24 -18.46
C LEU A 9 -21.06 13.74 -18.17
N LEU A 10 -21.30 12.88 -19.16
CA LEU A 10 -21.15 11.42 -19.06
C LEU A 10 -19.68 10.98 -19.07
N ILE A 11 -18.81 11.70 -19.79
CA ILE A 11 -17.36 11.48 -19.80
C ILE A 11 -16.74 11.88 -18.45
N LEU A 12 -17.26 12.94 -17.82
CA LEU A 12 -16.78 13.40 -16.50
C LEU A 12 -17.16 12.43 -15.36
N SER A 13 -18.27 11.68 -15.48
CA SER A 13 -18.71 10.74 -14.44
C SER A 13 -17.95 9.40 -14.43
N MET A 14 -17.21 9.04 -15.50
CA MET A 14 -16.50 7.75 -15.59
C MET A 14 -15.14 7.72 -14.87
N SER A 15 -14.63 8.84 -14.34
CA SER A 15 -13.27 8.95 -13.78
C SER A 15 -13.20 8.84 -12.26
N VAL A 16 -14.28 8.46 -11.57
CA VAL A 16 -14.25 8.14 -10.14
C VAL A 16 -13.65 6.75 -9.92
N HIS A 17 -12.33 6.64 -10.07
CA HIS A 17 -11.61 5.47 -9.58
C HIS A 17 -11.67 5.50 -8.05
N LEU A 18 -12.28 4.47 -7.44
CA LEU A 18 -12.21 4.23 -6.01
C LEU A 18 -10.73 4.07 -5.63
N LEU A 19 -10.14 5.12 -5.05
CA LEU A 19 -8.80 5.09 -4.45
C LEU A 19 -8.86 4.22 -3.20
N THR A 20 -8.75 2.90 -3.38
CA THR A 20 -8.55 1.96 -2.29
C THR A 20 -7.05 1.77 -2.08
N ALA A 21 -6.57 1.96 -0.85
CA ALA A 21 -5.20 1.63 -0.51
C ALA A 21 -5.02 0.12 -0.62
N LYS A 22 -4.04 -0.32 -1.42
CA LYS A 22 -3.77 -1.74 -1.60
C LYS A 22 -3.11 -2.31 -0.34
N ASP A 23 -3.66 -3.40 0.17
CA ASP A 23 -3.12 -4.11 1.32
C ASP A 23 -2.06 -5.13 0.86
N TYR A 24 -0.90 -5.09 1.51
CA TYR A 24 0.22 -5.98 1.28
C TYR A 24 0.56 -6.71 2.57
N ASN A 25 0.32 -8.02 2.61
CA ASN A 25 0.69 -8.83 3.78
C ASN A 25 2.20 -8.87 3.99
N ALA A 26 2.64 -8.60 5.22
CA ALA A 26 4.04 -8.63 5.61
C ALA A 26 4.75 -9.96 5.28
N SER A 27 4.01 -11.08 5.36
CA SER A 27 4.53 -12.42 5.02
C SER A 27 5.02 -12.55 3.59
N MET A 28 4.49 -11.75 2.64
CA MET A 28 4.92 -11.75 1.24
C MET A 28 6.37 -11.28 1.07
N PHE A 29 6.86 -10.47 2.00
CA PHE A 29 8.23 -9.94 2.01
C PHE A 29 9.17 -10.77 2.90
N GLY A 30 8.75 -11.96 3.33
CA GLY A 30 9.52 -12.83 4.20
C GLY A 30 9.62 -12.34 5.65
N ILE A 31 8.73 -11.44 6.07
CA ILE A 31 8.68 -10.94 7.45
C ILE A 31 8.08 -12.03 8.35
N LYS A 32 8.79 -12.38 9.42
CA LYS A 32 8.43 -13.46 10.36
C LYS A 32 8.00 -12.90 11.71
N SER A 33 6.93 -13.47 12.26
CA SER A 33 6.26 -13.02 13.49
C SER A 33 6.67 -13.76 14.77
N ASN A 34 7.84 -14.40 14.76
CA ASN A 34 8.34 -15.27 15.84
C ASN A 34 9.08 -14.53 16.98
N GLY A 35 9.23 -13.20 16.90
CA GLY A 35 9.90 -12.38 17.90
C GLY A 35 11.43 -12.52 17.97
N THR A 36 12.05 -13.41 17.19
CA THR A 36 13.50 -13.67 17.21
C THR A 36 14.17 -13.33 15.89
N THR A 37 13.45 -13.39 14.77
CA THR A 37 13.98 -13.04 13.46
C THR A 37 14.07 -11.52 13.31
N LEU A 38 15.26 -11.00 12.99
CA LEU A 38 15.45 -9.59 12.67
C LEU A 38 14.84 -9.28 11.29
N ASN A 39 13.73 -8.55 11.27
CA ASN A 39 12.95 -8.27 10.06
C ASN A 39 13.30 -6.93 9.40
N THR A 40 14.25 -6.14 9.92
CA THR A 40 14.52 -4.76 9.48
C THR A 40 14.63 -4.63 7.95
N ASN A 41 15.45 -5.46 7.31
CA ASN A 41 15.63 -5.44 5.86
C ASN A 41 14.39 -5.87 5.09
N SER A 42 13.63 -6.84 5.61
CA SER A 42 12.39 -7.31 4.97
C SER A 42 11.28 -6.26 5.06
N ILE A 43 11.17 -5.56 6.20
CA ILE A 43 10.23 -4.45 6.37
C ILE A 43 10.60 -3.30 5.44
N GLN A 44 11.88 -2.92 5.37
CA GLN A 44 12.31 -1.84 4.47
C GLN A 44 12.02 -2.18 3.00
N LYS A 45 12.31 -3.41 2.56
CA LYS A 45 11.95 -3.89 1.22
C LYS A 45 10.44 -3.82 0.95
N GLY A 46 9.62 -4.16 1.94
CA GLY A 46 8.17 -4.04 1.85
C GLY A 46 7.73 -2.59 1.64
N ILE A 47 8.25 -1.66 2.45
CA ILE A 47 7.98 -0.23 2.33
C ILE A 47 8.43 0.31 0.96
N ASP A 48 9.64 -0.05 0.52
CA ASP A 48 10.20 0.39 -0.76
C ASP A 48 9.32 -0.06 -1.93
N PHE A 49 8.96 -1.34 -1.95
CA PHE A 49 8.08 -1.90 -2.98
C PHE A 49 6.70 -1.24 -2.99
N ILE A 50 6.07 -1.05 -1.82
CA ILE A 50 4.74 -0.44 -1.75
C ILE A 50 4.79 1.01 -2.24
N SER A 51 5.82 1.76 -1.83
CA SER A 51 6.03 3.13 -2.28
C SER A 51 6.24 3.22 -3.80
N GLU A 52 7.02 2.32 -4.39
CA GLU A 52 7.25 2.26 -5.84
C GLU A 52 5.98 1.92 -6.63
N ASN A 53 5.04 1.20 -6.00
CA ASN A 53 3.75 0.84 -6.60
C ASN A 53 2.64 1.87 -6.36
N GLY A 54 2.99 3.09 -5.94
CA GLY A 54 2.02 4.18 -5.75
C GLY A 54 1.42 4.26 -4.34
N GLY A 55 1.92 3.46 -3.39
CA GLY A 55 1.48 3.46 -2.00
C GLY A 55 0.54 2.31 -1.65
N GLY A 56 0.16 2.24 -0.37
CA GLY A 56 -0.64 1.16 0.18
C GLY A 56 -0.33 0.89 1.64
N ARG A 57 -0.75 -0.27 2.12
CA ARG A 57 -0.66 -0.68 3.53
C ARG A 57 0.18 -1.93 3.68
N LEU A 58 1.22 -1.89 4.52
CA LEU A 58 1.99 -3.07 4.91
C LEU A 58 1.34 -3.70 6.14
N VAL A 59 0.57 -4.77 5.92
CA VAL A 59 -0.27 -5.36 6.95
C VAL A 59 0.49 -6.43 7.74
N PHE A 60 0.63 -6.21 9.03
CA PHE A 60 1.16 -7.18 9.98
C PHE A 60 0.01 -7.95 10.63
N TYR A 61 0.07 -9.28 10.57
CA TYR A 61 -0.86 -10.14 11.30
C TYR A 61 -0.45 -10.22 12.79
N VAL A 62 -1.21 -10.95 13.61
CA VAL A 62 -0.86 -11.13 15.03
C VAL A 62 0.51 -11.80 15.18
N GLY A 63 1.33 -11.27 16.08
CA GLY A 63 2.62 -11.84 16.49
C GLY A 63 3.64 -10.79 16.89
N ARG A 64 4.90 -11.21 17.05
CA ARG A 64 6.00 -10.33 17.49
C ARG A 64 7.02 -10.18 16.37
N TYR A 65 7.33 -8.94 16.01
CA TYR A 65 8.25 -8.64 14.91
C TYR A 65 9.45 -7.89 15.46
N LEU A 66 10.59 -8.57 15.54
CA LEU A 66 11.85 -7.93 15.92
C LEU A 66 12.33 -7.07 14.75
N THR A 67 12.55 -5.77 15.00
CA THR A 67 13.05 -4.82 14.01
C THR A 67 13.91 -3.76 14.67
N GLY A 68 14.87 -3.22 13.91
CA GLY A 68 15.54 -1.96 14.22
C GLY A 68 14.77 -0.77 13.64
N THR A 69 15.48 0.32 13.41
CA THR A 69 14.96 1.52 12.75
C THR A 69 14.40 1.20 11.36
N ILE A 70 13.26 1.81 11.04
CA ILE A 70 12.63 1.73 9.71
C ILE A 70 12.46 3.15 9.16
N TYR A 71 12.61 3.30 7.85
CA TYR A 71 12.35 4.55 7.16
C TYR A 71 11.04 4.44 6.41
N LEU A 72 10.01 5.13 6.90
CA LEU A 72 8.72 5.18 6.24
C LEU A 72 8.81 6.07 4.99
N LYS A 73 8.13 5.65 3.91
CA LYS A 73 8.04 6.39 2.66
C LYS A 73 6.64 6.96 2.46
N SER A 74 6.52 7.98 1.62
CA SER A 74 5.25 8.61 1.27
C SER A 74 4.23 7.58 0.78
N ASN A 75 2.97 7.77 1.19
CA ASN A 75 1.84 6.92 0.80
C ASN A 75 1.93 5.46 1.28
N VAL A 76 2.81 5.13 2.21
CA VAL A 76 2.88 3.81 2.86
C VAL A 76 2.35 3.92 4.29
N THR A 77 1.53 2.97 4.71
CA THR A 77 1.00 2.86 6.08
C THR A 77 1.27 1.47 6.66
#